data_AF-A0A7C5LXX6-F1
#
_entry.id   AF-A0A7C5LXX6-F1
#
_cell.length_a   1.000
_cell.length_b   1.000
_cell.length_c   1.000
_cell.angle_alpha   90.00
_cell.angle_beta   90.00
_cell.angle_gamma   90.00
#
_symmetry.space_group_name_H-M   'P 1'
#
loop_
_entity.id
_entity.type
_entity.pdbx_description
1 polymer ?
#
loop_
_entity_poly.entity_id
_entity_poly.type
_entity_poly.pdbx_seq_one_letter_code
_entity_poly.pdbx_strand_id
1 'polypeptide(L)'
;MSQTQMQTKKSKDLSPETERFLQTHGVIWFVWILFLVMGWMRSGAGLLRGELPGNDDNMRMVEIRDWLGGQSWFDLHQYRLNPSAPLNSHWSRISDVLIGGPIKIMTPLFGSETAELIAVVAYPSILLLVFFYLLVAITRRLTPSM
;
A
#
# COMPACT_ATOMS: atom_id res chain seq x y z
N MET A 1 -25.31 36.49 50.40
CA MET A 1 -25.17 35.12 49.85
C MET A 1 -25.31 35.19 48.35
N SER A 2 -24.42 34.53 47.60
CA SER A 2 -24.65 33.98 46.25
C SER A 2 -23.34 33.38 45.73
N GLN A 3 -23.21 32.05 45.81
CA GLN A 3 -22.15 31.33 45.12
C GLN A 3 -22.68 30.95 43.73
N THR A 4 -22.32 31.72 42.70
CA THR A 4 -22.62 31.35 41.32
C THR A 4 -21.81 30.12 40.95
N GLN A 5 -22.48 28.97 40.92
CA GLN A 5 -21.91 27.68 40.54
C GLN A 5 -21.40 27.73 39.10
N MET A 6 -20.09 27.94 38.92
CA MET A 6 -19.42 27.63 37.65
C MET A 6 -19.37 26.11 37.50
N GLN A 7 -20.42 25.55 36.91
CA GLN A 7 -20.39 24.19 36.36
C GLN A 7 -19.36 24.17 35.23
N THR A 8 -18.15 23.76 35.55
CA THR A 8 -17.14 23.43 34.55
C THR A 8 -17.67 22.28 33.72
N LYS A 9 -18.09 22.59 32.49
CA LYS A 9 -18.54 21.62 31.49
C LYS A 9 -17.41 20.62 31.26
N LYS A 10 -17.46 19.48 31.95
CA LYS A 10 -16.42 18.45 31.95
C LYS A 10 -16.05 18.14 30.49
N SER A 11 -14.81 18.44 30.13
CA SER A 11 -14.26 18.07 28.83
C SER A 11 -14.40 16.56 28.69
N LYS A 12 -14.74 16.10 27.48
CA LYS A 12 -14.97 14.67 27.23
C LYS A 12 -13.61 14.01 26.96
N ASP A 13 -12.76 14.09 27.97
CA ASP A 13 -11.38 13.61 27.96
C ASP A 13 -11.36 12.12 27.57
N LEU A 14 -10.40 11.75 26.72
CA LEU A 14 -10.29 10.39 26.21
C LEU A 14 -9.86 9.44 27.33
N SER A 15 -10.13 8.13 27.18
CA SER A 15 -9.55 7.16 28.12
C SER A 15 -8.01 7.16 27.98
N PRO A 16 -7.25 6.94 29.07
CA PRO A 16 -5.78 6.89 28.98
C PRO A 16 -5.26 5.86 27.97
N GLU A 17 -6.00 4.78 27.74
CA GLU A 17 -5.71 3.79 26.69
C GLU A 17 -5.88 4.36 25.28
N THR A 18 -6.96 5.11 25.05
CA THR A 18 -7.22 5.78 23.77
C THR A 18 -6.19 6.86 23.51
N GLU A 19 -5.83 7.65 24.53
CA GLU A 19 -4.79 8.67 24.43
C GLU A 19 -3.43 8.04 24.12
N ARG A 20 -3.02 7.01 24.85
CA ARG A 20 -1.77 6.27 24.61
C ARG A 20 -1.73 5.64 23.22
N PHE A 21 -2.86 5.11 22.72
CA PHE A 21 -2.96 4.59 21.34
C PHE A 21 -2.77 5.70 20.31
N LEU A 22 -3.43 6.85 20.47
CA LEU A 22 -3.30 8.00 19.57
C LEU A 22 -1.88 8.59 19.60
N GLN A 23 -1.25 8.70 20.77
CA GLN A 23 0.16 9.10 20.89
C GLN A 23 1.11 8.09 20.21
N THR A 24 0.83 6.79 20.29
CA THR A 24 1.70 5.73 19.75
C THR A 24 1.56 5.54 18.24
N HIS A 25 0.34 5.67 17.70
CA HIS A 25 -0.01 5.30 16.32
C HIS A 25 -0.53 6.46 15.47
N GLY A 26 -1.07 7.52 16.07
CA GLY A 26 -1.80 8.58 15.37
C GLY A 26 -0.95 9.31 14.32
N VAL A 27 0.32 9.59 14.63
CA VAL A 27 1.25 10.21 13.66
C VAL A 27 1.55 9.28 12.47
N ILE A 28 1.64 7.97 12.70
CA ILE A 28 1.88 6.97 11.64
C ILE A 28 0.67 6.94 10.68
N TRP A 29 -0.54 6.82 11.23
CA TRP A 29 -1.77 6.84 10.43
C TRP A 29 -1.99 8.17 9.71
N PHE A 30 -1.73 9.31 10.36
CA PHE A 30 -1.85 10.64 9.75
C PHE A 30 -0.90 10.82 8.56
N VAL A 31 0.39 10.52 8.74
CA VAL A 31 1.39 10.62 7.66
C VAL A 31 1.06 9.62 6.54
N TRP A 32 0.69 8.39 6.87
CA TRP A 32 0.30 7.39 5.87
C TRP A 32 -0.90 7.85 5.02
N ILE A 33 -2.00 8.29 5.66
CA ILE A 33 -3.18 8.82 4.96
C ILE A 33 -2.82 10.03 4.09
N LEU A 34 -1.97 10.94 4.59
CA LEU A 34 -1.50 12.09 3.82
C LEU A 34 -0.76 11.65 2.54
N PHE A 35 0.12 10.66 2.62
CA PHE A 35 0.78 10.09 1.45
C PHE A 35 -0.20 9.41 0.48
N LEU A 36 -1.21 8.68 0.98
CA LEU A 36 -2.25 8.09 0.12
C LEU A 36 -3.06 9.16 -0.61
N VAL A 37 -3.46 10.23 0.08
CA VAL A 37 -4.21 11.35 -0.51
C VAL A 37 -3.37 12.07 -1.57
N MET A 38 -2.08 12.35 -1.29
CA MET A 38 -1.19 12.96 -2.29
C MET A 38 -0.98 12.07 -3.51
N GLY A 39 -0.81 10.75 -3.33
CA GLY A 39 -0.72 9.79 -4.43
C GLY A 39 -2.00 9.71 -5.27
N TRP A 40 -3.16 9.69 -4.61
CA TRP A 40 -4.46 9.69 -5.28
C TRP A 40 -4.73 10.99 -6.06
N MET A 41 -4.38 12.15 -5.49
CA MET A 41 -4.48 13.44 -6.18
C MET A 41 -3.56 13.53 -7.40
N ARG A 42 -2.41 12.84 -7.39
CA ARG A 42 -1.47 12.79 -8.52
C ARG A 42 -1.89 11.82 -9.62
N SER A 43 -2.39 10.64 -9.27
CA SER A 43 -2.51 9.51 -10.21
C SER A 43 -3.85 8.77 -10.19
N GLY A 44 -4.73 9.00 -9.21
CA GLY A 44 -5.98 8.24 -9.05
C GLY A 44 -6.89 8.25 -10.29
N ALA A 45 -6.98 9.39 -10.97
CA ALA A 45 -7.76 9.49 -12.22
C ALA A 45 -7.18 8.68 -13.39
N GLY A 46 -5.86 8.44 -13.42
CA GLY A 46 -5.20 7.56 -14.40
C GLY A 46 -5.33 6.09 -14.02
N LEU A 47 -5.16 5.76 -12.73
CA LEU A 47 -5.37 4.40 -12.20
C LEU A 47 -6.79 3.89 -12.50
N LEU A 48 -7.81 4.75 -12.41
CA LEU A 48 -9.20 4.47 -12.80
C LEU A 48 -9.42 4.28 -14.32
N ARG A 49 -8.37 4.44 -15.15
CA ARG A 49 -8.33 4.11 -16.58
C ARG A 49 -7.32 3.00 -16.91
N GLY A 50 -6.73 2.36 -15.89
CA GLY A 50 -5.66 1.37 -16.04
C GLY A 50 -4.27 1.95 -16.31
N GLU A 51 -4.08 3.27 -16.25
CA GLU A 51 -2.79 3.92 -16.47
C GLU A 51 -1.93 3.85 -15.20
N LEU A 52 -0.82 3.11 -15.24
CA LEU A 52 0.14 3.05 -14.13
C LEU A 52 1.25 4.10 -14.29
N PRO A 53 1.77 4.70 -13.20
CA PRO A 53 2.61 5.92 -13.29
C PRO A 53 3.98 5.75 -13.94
N GLY A 54 4.60 4.57 -13.85
CA GLY A 54 5.91 4.27 -14.43
C GLY A 54 5.88 3.13 -15.45
N ASN A 55 6.83 3.12 -16.39
CA ASN A 55 7.00 2.02 -17.34
C ASN A 55 7.27 0.68 -16.63
N ASP A 56 8.01 0.71 -15.51
CA ASP A 56 8.32 -0.48 -14.73
C ASP A 56 7.07 -1.06 -14.02
N ASP A 57 6.13 -0.21 -13.60
CA ASP A 57 4.83 -0.66 -13.05
C ASP A 57 4.00 -1.38 -14.11
N ASN A 58 3.98 -0.81 -15.33
CA ASN A 58 3.29 -1.40 -16.48
C ASN A 58 3.93 -2.73 -16.87
N MET A 59 5.27 -2.80 -16.94
CA MET A 59 5.99 -4.05 -17.21
C MET A 59 5.76 -5.10 -16.13
N ARG A 60 5.82 -4.72 -14.84
CA ARG A 60 5.55 -5.62 -13.72
C ARG A 60 4.17 -6.27 -13.84
N MET A 61 3.16 -5.49 -14.21
CA MET A 61 1.81 -6.01 -14.42
C MET A 61 1.70 -6.88 -15.68
N VAL A 62 2.55 -6.71 -16.69
CA VAL A 62 2.67 -7.68 -17.79
C VAL A 62 3.23 -9.01 -17.29
N GLU A 63 4.34 -9.01 -16.54
CA GLU A 63 4.94 -10.26 -16.01
C GLU A 63 3.95 -11.04 -15.13
N ILE A 64 3.21 -10.32 -14.26
CA ILE A 64 2.18 -10.89 -13.40
C ILE A 64 1.02 -11.48 -14.22
N ARG A 65 0.53 -10.77 -15.23
CA ARG A 65 -0.58 -11.24 -16.08
C ARG A 65 -0.18 -12.48 -16.89
N ASP A 66 1.03 -12.51 -17.43
CA ASP A 66 1.51 -13.66 -18.21
C ASP A 66 1.78 -14.87 -17.31
N TRP A 67 2.33 -14.70 -16.11
CA TRP A 67 2.42 -15.76 -15.10
C TRP A 67 1.06 -16.29 -14.66
N LEU A 68 0.09 -15.40 -14.36
CA LEU A 68 -1.28 -15.80 -14.01
C LEU A 68 -2.03 -16.46 -15.18
N GLY A 69 -1.69 -16.08 -16.42
CA GLY A 69 -2.16 -16.68 -17.67
C GLY A 69 -1.53 -18.04 -18.01
N GLY A 70 -0.52 -18.50 -17.24
CA GLY A 70 0.06 -19.83 -17.35
C GLY A 70 1.53 -19.88 -17.81
N GLN A 71 2.22 -18.75 -17.94
CA GLN A 71 3.68 -18.75 -18.19
C GLN A 71 4.41 -19.50 -17.07
N SER A 72 5.44 -20.26 -17.44
CA SER A 72 6.21 -21.12 -16.52
C SER A 72 6.79 -20.29 -15.35
N TRP A 73 6.92 -20.86 -14.15
CA TRP A 73 7.46 -20.10 -13.01
C TRP A 73 8.90 -19.62 -13.26
N PHE A 74 9.72 -20.44 -13.90
CA PHE A 74 11.10 -20.05 -14.28
C PHE A 74 11.15 -19.32 -15.64
N ASP A 75 9.97 -19.17 -16.25
CA ASP A 75 9.65 -18.37 -17.43
C ASP A 75 9.73 -16.85 -17.23
N LEU A 76 10.92 -16.24 -17.27
CA LEU A 76 11.09 -14.80 -17.07
C LEU A 76 11.18 -13.96 -18.37
N HIS A 77 10.98 -14.54 -19.55
CA HIS A 77 11.08 -13.77 -20.81
C HIS A 77 9.83 -12.93 -21.08
N GLN A 78 10.08 -11.69 -21.51
CA GLN A 78 9.05 -10.74 -21.93
C GLN A 78 8.86 -10.78 -23.45
N TYR A 79 8.23 -11.86 -23.93
CA TYR A 79 7.96 -12.12 -25.36
C TYR A 79 7.24 -10.96 -26.06
N ARG A 80 6.42 -10.20 -25.32
CA ARG A 80 5.68 -9.03 -25.83
C ARG A 80 6.56 -7.82 -26.18
N LEU A 81 7.76 -7.71 -25.59
CA LEU A 81 8.68 -6.59 -25.87
C LEU A 81 9.50 -6.81 -27.14
N ASN A 82 9.96 -8.04 -27.38
CA ASN A 82 10.74 -8.38 -28.57
C ASN A 82 10.53 -9.85 -28.96
N PRO A 83 9.60 -10.16 -29.89
CA PRO A 83 9.31 -11.55 -30.26
C PRO A 83 10.47 -12.31 -30.91
N SER A 84 11.46 -11.64 -31.53
CA SER A 84 12.59 -12.30 -32.21
C SER A 84 13.82 -12.50 -31.31
N ALA A 85 13.96 -11.70 -30.25
CA ALA A 85 14.94 -11.92 -29.19
C ALA A 85 14.33 -11.48 -27.83
N PRO A 86 13.50 -12.34 -27.20
CA PRO A 86 12.79 -12.01 -25.96
C PRO A 86 13.74 -11.59 -24.84
N LEU A 87 13.44 -10.47 -24.20
CA LEU A 87 14.22 -9.97 -23.07
C LEU A 87 13.92 -10.82 -21.84
N ASN A 88 14.95 -11.50 -21.30
CA ASN A 88 14.85 -12.20 -20.03
C ASN A 88 14.86 -11.18 -18.87
N SER A 89 13.83 -11.21 -18.02
CA SER A 89 13.73 -10.30 -16.90
C SER A 89 14.76 -10.62 -15.80
N HIS A 90 15.32 -9.57 -15.20
CA HIS A 90 16.21 -9.69 -14.04
C HIS A 90 15.45 -9.60 -12.70
N TRP A 91 14.11 -9.53 -12.75
CA TRP A 91 13.27 -9.34 -11.58
C TRP A 91 12.94 -10.66 -10.87
N SER A 92 12.83 -10.60 -9.54
CA SER A 92 12.50 -11.77 -8.74
C SER A 92 10.99 -12.03 -8.71
N ARG A 93 10.59 -13.21 -9.19
CA ARG A 93 9.21 -13.74 -9.15
C ARG A 93 8.73 -14.17 -7.75
N ILE A 94 9.25 -13.52 -6.71
CA ILE A 94 8.70 -13.55 -5.34
C ILE A 94 7.73 -12.37 -5.18
N SER A 95 8.09 -11.18 -5.68
CA SER A 95 7.23 -9.98 -5.64
C SER A 95 5.92 -10.18 -6.39
N ASP A 96 5.95 -10.94 -7.49
CA ASP A 96 4.79 -11.18 -8.35
C ASP A 96 3.73 -12.06 -7.67
N VAL A 97 4.13 -12.89 -6.71
CA VAL A 97 3.19 -13.63 -5.86
C VAL A 97 2.48 -12.70 -4.87
N LEU A 98 3.18 -11.68 -4.36
CA LEU A 98 2.63 -10.72 -3.40
C LEU A 98 1.59 -9.76 -4.03
N ILE A 99 1.60 -9.62 -5.36
CA ILE A 99 0.65 -8.80 -6.12
C ILE A 99 -0.37 -9.71 -6.85
N GLY A 100 0.13 -10.67 -7.63
CA GLY A 100 -0.67 -11.61 -8.42
C GLY A 100 -1.46 -12.64 -7.60
N GLY A 101 -0.98 -13.00 -6.41
CA GLY A 101 -1.73 -13.85 -5.47
C GLY A 101 -3.04 -13.20 -5.02
N PRO A 102 -3.00 -11.97 -4.44
CA PRO A 102 -4.20 -11.17 -4.18
C PRO A 102 -5.09 -10.98 -5.40
N ILE A 103 -4.55 -10.65 -6.58
CA ILE A 103 -5.34 -10.53 -7.82
C ILE A 103 -6.12 -11.82 -8.08
N LYS A 104 -5.45 -12.97 -8.12
CA LYS A 104 -6.08 -14.29 -8.37
C LYS A 104 -7.18 -14.65 -7.37
N ILE A 105 -7.06 -14.21 -6.11
CA ILE A 105 -8.07 -14.41 -5.05
C ILE A 105 -9.26 -13.44 -5.22
N MET A 106 -9.02 -12.22 -5.70
CA MET A 106 -10.02 -11.16 -5.85
C MET A 106 -10.78 -11.21 -7.20
N THR A 107 -10.18 -11.72 -8.27
CA THR A 107 -10.79 -11.78 -9.61
C THR A 107 -12.17 -12.48 -9.63
N PRO A 108 -12.43 -13.58 -8.90
CA PRO A 108 -13.76 -14.20 -8.84
C PRO A 108 -14.83 -13.35 -8.13
N LEU A 109 -14.44 -12.34 -7.36
CA LEU A 109 -15.34 -11.49 -6.58
C LEU A 109 -15.62 -10.14 -7.25
N PHE A 110 -14.62 -9.58 -7.97
CA PHE A 110 -14.67 -8.21 -8.50
C PHE A 110 -14.33 -8.09 -10.00
N GLY A 111 -14.00 -9.19 -10.68
CA GLY A 111 -13.44 -9.18 -12.04
C GLY A 111 -11.93 -8.83 -12.05
N SER A 112 -11.23 -9.12 -13.16
CA SER A 112 -9.77 -8.95 -13.22
C SER A 112 -9.34 -7.49 -13.11
N GLU A 113 -10.00 -6.59 -13.85
CA GLU A 113 -9.68 -5.16 -13.85
C GLU A 113 -9.76 -4.54 -12.44
N THR A 114 -10.85 -4.78 -11.72
CA THR A 114 -11.01 -4.30 -10.34
C THR A 114 -10.03 -4.97 -9.38
N ALA A 115 -9.77 -6.28 -9.54
CA ALA A 115 -8.81 -7.01 -8.70
C ALA A 115 -7.37 -6.49 -8.88
N GLU A 116 -6.98 -6.18 -10.12
CA GLU A 116 -5.71 -5.53 -10.45
C GLU A 116 -5.64 -4.10 -9.88
N LEU A 117 -6.68 -3.29 -10.06
CA LEU A 117 -6.76 -1.94 -9.47
C LEU A 117 -6.62 -1.96 -7.94
N ILE A 118 -7.32 -2.87 -7.26
CA ILE A 118 -7.20 -3.05 -5.81
C ILE A 118 -5.75 -3.44 -5.45
N ALA A 119 -5.13 -4.35 -6.19
CA ALA A 119 -3.77 -4.81 -5.89
C ALA A 119 -2.71 -3.72 -6.08
N VAL A 120 -2.73 -2.97 -7.20
CA VAL A 120 -1.75 -1.90 -7.46
C VAL A 120 -1.89 -0.71 -6.51
N VAL A 121 -3.08 -0.48 -5.94
CA VAL A 121 -3.27 0.52 -4.88
C VAL A 121 -2.89 -0.04 -3.51
N ALA A 122 -3.38 -1.22 -3.14
CA ALA A 122 -3.23 -1.77 -1.79
C ALA A 122 -1.80 -2.22 -1.48
N TYR A 123 -1.10 -2.84 -2.43
CA TYR A 123 0.25 -3.38 -2.20
C TYR A 123 1.27 -2.31 -1.77
N PRO A 124 1.52 -1.22 -2.54
CA PRO A 124 2.43 -0.17 -2.10
C PRO A 124 1.91 0.57 -0.86
N SER A 125 0.59 0.71 -0.69
CA SER A 125 -0.01 1.33 0.49
C SER A 125 0.32 0.53 1.77
N ILE A 126 0.17 -0.79 1.75
CA ILE A 126 0.47 -1.67 2.88
C ILE A 126 1.97 -1.66 3.18
N LEU A 127 2.82 -1.74 2.14
CA LEU A 127 4.28 -1.65 2.32
C LEU A 127 4.72 -0.32 2.94
N LEU A 128 4.10 0.80 2.56
CA LEU A 128 4.39 2.12 3.14
C LEU A 128 3.98 2.18 4.63
N LEU A 129 2.86 1.58 5.00
CA LEU A 129 2.44 1.49 6.42
C LEU A 129 3.43 0.66 7.24
N VAL A 130 3.82 -0.51 6.72
CA VAL A 130 4.82 -1.40 7.34
C VAL A 130 6.17 -0.69 7.46
N PHE A 131 6.60 0.05 6.44
CA PHE A 131 7.82 0.86 6.47
C PHE A 131 7.79 1.89 7.61
N PHE A 132 6.70 2.66 7.77
CA PHE A 132 6.61 3.62 8.88
C PHE A 132 6.63 2.95 10.26
N TYR A 133 5.98 1.79 10.43
CA TYR A 133 6.07 1.02 11.68
C TYR A 133 7.49 0.50 11.96
N LEU A 134 8.18 -0.04 10.94
CA LEU A 134 9.56 -0.49 11.08
C LEU A 134 10.52 0.67 11.37
N LEU A 135 10.36 1.81 10.70
CA LEU A 135 11.14 3.02 10.95
C LEU A 135 11.03 3.46 12.42
N VAL A 136 9.81 3.60 12.94
CA VAL A 136 9.58 3.98 14.35
C VAL A 136 10.13 2.92 15.31
N ALA A 137 10.00 1.62 15.00
CA ALA A 137 10.53 0.54 15.83
C ALA A 137 12.08 0.50 15.85
N ILE A 138 12.74 0.84 14.74
CA ILE A 138 14.20 0.93 14.64
C ILE A 138 14.70 2.19 15.35
N THR A 139 14.11 3.36 15.11
CA THR A 139 14.51 4.62 15.77
C THR A 139 14.38 4.52 17.30
N ARG A 140 13.31 3.91 17.83
CA ARG A 140 13.14 3.65 19.27
C ARG A 140 14.20 2.70 19.87
N ARG A 141 14.82 1.83 19.06
CA ARG A 141 15.95 0.98 19.50
C ARG A 141 17.30 1.68 19.40
N LEU A 142 17.45 2.63 18.47
CA LEU A 142 18.68 3.42 18.28
C LEU A 142 18.79 4.61 19.24
N THR A 143 17.65 5.14 19.72
CA THR A 143 17.59 6.20 20.74
C THR A 143 16.78 5.75 21.96
N PRO A 144 17.37 4.96 22.90
CA PRO A 144 16.66 4.45 24.08
C PRO A 144 16.36 5.49 25.17
N SER A 145 16.74 6.76 24.96
CA SER A 145 16.72 7.84 25.95
C SER A 145 15.71 8.95 25.62
N MET A 146 14.58 8.59 25.01
CA MET A 146 13.44 9.46 24.67
C MET A 146 12.12 8.75 24.96
#